data_AF-A0A1A8XDS3-F1
#
_entry.id   AF-A0A1A8XDS3-F1
#
_cell.length_a   1.000
_cell.length_b   1.000
_cell.length_c   1.000
_cell.angle_alpha   90.00
_cell.angle_beta   90.00
_cell.angle_gamma   90.00
#
_symmetry.space_group_name_H-M   'P 1'
#
loop_
_entity.id
_entity.type
_entity.pdbx_description
1 polymer ?
#
loop_
_entity_poly.entity_id
_entity_poly.type
_entity_poly.pdbx_seq_one_letter_code
_entity_poly.pdbx_strand_id
1 'polypeptide(L)'
;MNRNKNTLWDSPTYTFQNELNNVINFCPFCQSCDNVQYFSRNYGLKVLCYSFAKNLGKIYYEDERNAKLKDKHCNDLIYWWYNNLNYTYKKEFSSDYQNIVNSFKEVWKNITTLYSISVDGLCKNYFEPLKSFEECKKAKEVTDYCVNYEFIKDKLGKSNENCARFYYYLIENSDLYEKTVSKCQGSGQYCLRFNDCHNYDPKLLLDNDKCKQTKKNEESLIKLKEDAVNFHPCPIGSICIDDDYIYRSITFSDYRFISLIVLSVWEVILSLFFIYKFTPFGSFINNILRRKNINRENIREEEFHELLESDSEDAPIKFNNREYRITYNHD
;
A
#
# COMPACT_ATOMS: atom_id res chain seq x y z
N MET A 1 -1.36 -2.01 -1.41
CA MET A 1 -1.50 -3.48 -1.36
C MET A 1 -0.59 -4.08 -2.42
N ASN A 2 0.48 -4.76 -2.00
CA ASN A 2 1.39 -5.42 -2.93
C ASN A 2 0.63 -6.60 -3.58
N ARG A 3 0.34 -6.53 -4.89
CA ARG A 3 -0.44 -7.54 -5.62
C ARG A 3 0.27 -8.90 -5.75
N ASN A 4 1.48 -9.03 -5.21
CA ASN A 4 2.36 -10.14 -5.51
C ASN A 4 2.22 -11.33 -4.55
N LYS A 5 1.59 -11.17 -3.38
CA LYS A 5 1.38 -12.27 -2.43
C LYS A 5 -0.04 -12.81 -2.53
N ASN A 6 -0.26 -13.78 -3.41
CA ASN A 6 -1.56 -14.43 -3.56
C ASN A 6 -1.70 -15.55 -2.51
N THR A 7 -2.37 -15.23 -1.41
CA THR A 7 -2.89 -16.26 -0.49
C THR A 7 -3.90 -17.14 -1.24
N LEU A 8 -3.71 -18.46 -1.19
CA LEU A 8 -4.63 -19.43 -1.79
C LEU A 8 -5.82 -19.67 -0.85
N TRP A 9 -6.81 -18.75 -0.87
CA TRP A 9 -7.93 -18.74 0.08
C TRP A 9 -8.81 -20.00 0.06
N ASP A 10 -8.84 -20.75 -1.04
CA ASP A 10 -9.57 -22.02 -1.16
C ASP A 10 -8.68 -23.26 -1.00
N SER A 11 -7.40 -23.09 -0.63
CA SER A 11 -6.52 -24.24 -0.43
C SER A 11 -6.84 -24.97 0.88
N PRO A 12 -6.56 -26.28 0.94
CA PRO A 12 -6.72 -27.05 2.17
C PRO A 12 -5.89 -26.50 3.33
N THR A 13 -4.69 -25.98 3.05
CA THR A 13 -3.79 -25.43 4.08
C THR A 13 -4.35 -24.16 4.70
N TYR A 14 -4.89 -23.27 3.86
CA TYR A 14 -5.50 -22.02 4.31
C TYR A 14 -6.80 -22.29 5.10
N THR A 15 -7.62 -23.21 4.59
CA THR A 15 -8.86 -23.64 5.25
C THR A 15 -8.57 -24.15 6.66
N PHE A 16 -7.66 -25.11 6.80
CA PHE A 16 -7.30 -25.66 8.12
C PHE A 16 -6.74 -24.59 9.07
N GLN A 17 -5.89 -23.69 8.59
CA GLN A 17 -5.34 -22.61 9.42
C GLN A 17 -6.43 -21.69 9.98
N ASN A 18 -7.45 -21.37 9.20
CA ASN A 18 -8.57 -20.58 9.68
C ASN A 18 -9.38 -21.33 10.74
N GLU A 19 -9.61 -22.62 10.53
CA GLU A 19 -10.41 -23.46 11.43
C GLU A 19 -9.81 -23.59 12.84
N LEU A 20 -8.48 -23.50 12.96
CA LEU A 20 -7.79 -23.46 14.25
C LEU A 20 -8.23 -22.26 15.12
N ASN A 21 -8.70 -21.18 14.50
CA ASN A 21 -9.19 -19.97 15.18
C ASN A 21 -10.71 -19.93 15.32
N ASN A 22 -11.44 -20.93 14.81
CA ASN A 22 -12.90 -20.96 14.93
C ASN A 22 -13.34 -21.06 16.39
N VAL A 23 -14.48 -20.42 16.69
CA VAL A 23 -15.15 -20.46 17.99
C VAL A 23 -15.36 -21.91 18.45
N ILE A 24 -15.22 -22.11 19.76
CA ILE A 24 -15.39 -23.42 20.39
C ILE A 24 -16.90 -23.70 20.52
N ASN A 25 -17.47 -24.39 19.54
CA ASN A 25 -18.85 -24.87 19.60
C ASN A 25 -18.94 -26.26 20.28
N PHE A 26 -17.93 -27.10 20.04
CA PHE A 26 -17.81 -28.43 20.61
C PHE A 26 -16.34 -28.69 20.94
N CYS A 27 -16.08 -29.29 22.10
CA CYS A 27 -14.72 -29.59 22.54
C CYS A 27 -14.68 -30.93 23.28
N PRO A 28 -14.30 -32.02 22.60
CA PRO A 28 -14.32 -33.36 23.19
C PRO A 28 -13.29 -33.52 24.31
N PHE A 29 -12.25 -32.68 24.34
CA PHE A 29 -11.10 -32.83 25.24
C PHE A 29 -10.95 -31.69 26.26
N CYS A 30 -11.88 -30.73 26.32
CA CYS A 30 -11.71 -29.53 27.17
C CYS A 30 -11.69 -29.85 28.68
N GLN A 31 -12.34 -30.93 29.11
CA GLN A 31 -12.27 -31.38 30.51
C GLN A 31 -10.82 -31.63 30.97
N SER A 32 -9.93 -32.04 30.06
CA SER A 32 -8.51 -32.26 30.36
C SER A 32 -7.77 -30.98 30.76
N CYS A 33 -8.26 -29.81 30.34
CA CYS A 33 -7.74 -28.50 30.74
C CYS A 33 -8.22 -28.10 32.14
N ASP A 34 -9.41 -28.51 32.56
CA ASP A 34 -9.95 -28.20 33.89
C ASP A 34 -9.20 -28.91 35.01
N ASN A 35 -8.65 -30.08 34.70
CA ASN A 35 -7.90 -30.90 35.64
C ASN A 35 -6.49 -30.36 35.93
N VAL A 36 -6.02 -29.35 35.18
CA VAL A 36 -4.66 -28.79 35.36
C VAL A 36 -4.73 -27.51 36.19
N GLN A 37 -4.22 -27.57 37.42
CA GLN A 37 -4.32 -26.49 38.40
C GLN A 37 -3.75 -25.15 37.92
N TYR A 38 -2.72 -25.19 37.07
CA TYR A 38 -2.07 -23.99 36.54
C TYR A 38 -3.05 -23.10 35.75
N PHE A 39 -3.96 -23.69 34.96
CA PHE A 39 -4.94 -22.93 34.19
C PHE A 39 -6.06 -22.34 35.05
N SER A 40 -6.38 -22.95 36.18
CA SER A 40 -7.37 -22.39 37.13
C SER A 40 -6.95 -21.03 37.68
N ARG A 41 -5.65 -20.74 37.71
CA ARG A 41 -5.09 -19.44 38.13
C ARG A 41 -4.79 -18.50 36.97
N ASN A 42 -4.93 -18.95 35.73
CA ASN A 42 -4.58 -18.18 34.53
C ASN A 42 -5.66 -18.32 33.45
N TYR A 43 -6.69 -17.48 33.54
CA TYR A 43 -7.85 -17.55 32.66
C TYR A 43 -7.50 -17.41 31.17
N GLY A 44 -6.55 -16.52 30.84
CA GLY A 44 -6.09 -16.35 29.46
C GLY A 44 -5.50 -17.64 28.89
N LEU A 45 -4.61 -18.30 29.65
CA LEU A 45 -4.03 -19.58 29.23
C LEU A 45 -5.04 -20.73 29.28
N LYS A 46 -6.06 -20.65 30.14
CA LYS A 46 -7.18 -21.60 30.14
C LYS A 46 -7.95 -21.55 28.82
N VAL A 47 -8.23 -20.34 28.31
CA VAL A 47 -8.85 -20.17 26.98
C VAL A 47 -7.97 -20.76 25.88
N LEU A 48 -6.65 -20.51 25.92
CA LEU A 48 -5.72 -21.13 24.97
C LEU A 48 -5.75 -22.66 25.05
N CYS A 49 -5.80 -23.22 26.28
CA CYS A 49 -5.90 -24.65 26.49
C CYS A 49 -7.17 -25.24 25.87
N TYR A 50 -8.31 -24.60 26.08
CA TYR A 50 -9.57 -25.08 25.49
C TYR A 50 -9.54 -25.05 23.97
N SER A 51 -9.02 -23.98 23.36
CA SER A 51 -8.85 -23.90 21.90
C SER A 51 -7.90 -25.00 21.40
N PHE A 52 -6.80 -25.23 22.10
CA PHE A 52 -5.86 -26.30 21.79
C PHE A 52 -6.51 -27.68 21.88
N ALA A 53 -7.22 -27.99 22.96
CA ALA A 53 -7.89 -29.27 23.17
C ALA A 53 -9.01 -29.52 22.13
N LYS A 54 -9.77 -28.48 21.78
CA LYS A 54 -10.77 -28.52 20.70
C LYS A 54 -10.13 -28.84 19.34
N ASN A 55 -9.04 -28.14 19.00
CA ASN A 55 -8.35 -28.36 17.73
C ASN A 55 -7.68 -29.74 17.68
N LEU A 56 -7.12 -30.22 18.79
CA LEU A 56 -6.57 -31.58 18.89
C LEU A 56 -7.64 -32.65 18.72
N GLY A 57 -8.83 -32.45 19.30
CA GLY A 57 -10.00 -33.30 19.07
C GLY A 57 -10.42 -33.35 17.61
N LYS A 58 -10.44 -32.21 16.93
CA LYS A 58 -10.73 -32.15 15.49
C LYS A 58 -9.78 -33.03 14.68
N ILE A 59 -8.47 -32.86 14.87
CA ILE A 59 -7.43 -33.64 14.17
C ILE A 59 -7.60 -35.14 14.45
N TYR A 60 -7.86 -35.50 15.70
CA TYR A 60 -8.05 -36.89 16.10
C TYR A 60 -9.18 -37.56 15.31
N TYR A 61 -10.35 -36.91 15.21
CA TYR A 61 -11.53 -37.50 14.56
C TYR A 61 -11.54 -37.36 13.04
N GLU A 62 -11.00 -36.28 12.48
CA GLU A 62 -11.09 -36.01 11.03
C GLU A 62 -9.92 -36.61 10.23
N ASP A 63 -8.72 -36.70 10.81
CA ASP A 63 -7.51 -37.11 10.10
C ASP A 63 -7.06 -38.55 10.39
N GLU A 64 -7.82 -39.32 11.16
CA GLU A 64 -7.45 -40.68 11.62
C GLU A 64 -6.97 -41.58 10.47
N ARG A 65 -7.63 -41.49 9.31
CA ARG A 65 -7.36 -42.34 8.13
C ARG A 65 -6.24 -41.82 7.23
N ASN A 66 -5.78 -40.58 7.42
CA ASN A 66 -4.73 -39.98 6.59
C ASN A 66 -3.55 -39.56 7.46
N ALA A 67 -2.64 -40.49 7.69
CA ALA A 67 -1.52 -40.25 8.59
C ALA A 67 -0.55 -39.15 8.11
N LYS A 68 -0.44 -38.89 6.79
CA LYS A 68 0.36 -37.80 6.22
C LYS A 68 -0.27 -36.44 6.57
N LEU A 69 -1.59 -36.33 6.41
CA LEU A 69 -2.34 -35.13 6.75
C LEU A 69 -2.39 -34.90 8.27
N LYS A 70 -2.58 -35.97 9.03
CA LYS A 70 -2.56 -35.94 10.49
C LYS A 70 -1.25 -35.36 11.04
N ASP A 71 -0.09 -35.90 10.63
CA ASP A 71 1.21 -35.40 11.11
C ASP A 71 1.41 -33.91 10.76
N LYS A 72 0.94 -33.48 9.58
CA LYS A 72 0.92 -32.07 9.19
C LYS A 72 0.04 -31.24 10.13
N HIS A 73 -1.21 -31.64 10.31
CA HIS A 73 -2.16 -30.90 11.14
C HIS A 73 -1.73 -30.86 12.61
N CYS A 74 -1.11 -31.92 13.13
CA CYS A 74 -0.47 -31.92 14.44
C CYS A 74 0.67 -30.90 14.51
N ASN A 75 1.56 -30.85 13.50
CA ASN A 75 2.62 -29.83 13.44
C ASN A 75 2.05 -28.41 13.36
N ASP A 76 1.03 -28.20 12.53
CA ASP A 76 0.37 -26.91 12.35
C ASP A 76 -0.32 -26.44 13.64
N LEU A 77 -0.93 -27.35 14.41
CA LEU A 77 -1.49 -27.05 15.73
C LEU A 77 -0.40 -26.59 16.71
N ILE A 78 0.77 -27.23 16.72
CA ILE A 78 1.87 -26.85 17.61
C ILE A 78 2.46 -25.50 17.19
N TYR A 79 2.64 -25.27 15.89
CA TYR A 79 3.05 -23.96 15.37
C TYR A 79 2.02 -22.87 15.72
N TRP A 80 0.72 -23.15 15.59
CA TRP A 80 -0.35 -22.25 15.98
C TRP A 80 -0.35 -21.97 17.49
N TRP A 81 -0.10 -22.99 18.31
CA TRP A 81 0.03 -22.85 19.76
C TRP A 81 1.19 -21.93 20.12
N TYR A 82 2.36 -22.12 19.50
CA TYR A 82 3.50 -21.21 19.65
C TYR A 82 3.18 -19.78 19.27
N ASN A 83 2.56 -19.56 18.10
CA ASN A 83 2.19 -18.22 17.65
C ASN A 83 1.27 -17.52 18.64
N ASN A 84 0.26 -18.22 19.15
CA ASN A 84 -0.64 -17.66 20.15
C ASN A 84 0.12 -17.36 21.44
N LEU A 85 0.92 -18.31 21.93
CA LEU A 85 1.69 -18.15 23.14
C LEU A 85 2.65 -16.95 23.06
N ASN A 86 3.35 -16.79 21.95
CA ASN A 86 4.35 -15.74 21.75
C ASN A 86 3.72 -14.39 21.44
N TYR A 87 2.76 -14.32 20.52
CA TYR A 87 2.25 -13.05 20.00
C TYR A 87 0.95 -12.59 20.67
N THR A 88 0.02 -13.51 20.95
CA THR A 88 -1.25 -13.17 21.62
C THR A 88 -1.06 -13.02 23.13
N TYR A 89 -0.38 -13.99 23.76
CA TYR A 89 -0.19 -14.02 25.20
C TYR A 89 1.14 -13.44 25.66
N LYS A 90 2.05 -13.08 24.74
CA LYS A 90 3.34 -12.42 25.02
C LYS A 90 4.21 -13.22 25.99
N LYS A 91 4.29 -14.54 25.80
CA LYS A 91 4.99 -15.48 26.69
C LYS A 91 6.32 -16.02 26.17
N GLU A 92 6.77 -15.58 25.00
CA GLU A 92 8.02 -16.05 24.37
C GLU A 92 9.24 -16.02 25.30
N PHE A 93 9.41 -14.92 26.04
CA PHE A 93 10.52 -14.72 26.99
C PHE A 93 10.06 -14.75 28.45
N SER A 94 8.89 -15.34 28.72
CA SER A 94 8.37 -15.39 30.09
C SER A 94 9.13 -16.43 30.90
N SER A 95 9.50 -16.07 32.14
CA SER A 95 10.01 -17.03 33.13
C SER A 95 9.07 -18.21 33.37
N ASP A 96 7.78 -18.04 33.09
CA ASP A 96 6.76 -19.09 33.22
C ASP A 96 6.71 -20.07 32.04
N TYR A 97 7.44 -19.82 30.95
CA TYR A 97 7.33 -20.59 29.71
C TYR A 97 7.41 -22.11 29.95
N GLN A 98 8.35 -22.56 30.78
CA GLN A 98 8.49 -23.98 31.12
C GLN A 98 7.27 -24.54 31.89
N ASN A 99 6.70 -23.74 32.80
CA ASN A 99 5.48 -24.12 33.53
C ASN A 99 4.28 -24.23 32.58
N ILE A 100 4.20 -23.33 31.60
CA ILE A 100 3.16 -23.38 30.55
C ILE A 100 3.33 -24.67 29.73
N VAL A 101 4.53 -24.94 29.20
CA VAL A 101 4.82 -26.17 28.46
C VAL A 101 4.45 -27.41 29.28
N ASN A 102 4.86 -27.47 30.55
CA ASN A 102 4.55 -28.60 31.44
C ASN A 102 3.03 -28.76 31.67
N SER A 103 2.30 -27.65 31.77
CA SER A 103 0.83 -27.68 31.90
C SER A 103 0.17 -28.25 30.64
N PHE A 104 0.64 -27.89 29.45
CA PHE A 104 0.13 -28.47 28.20
C PHE A 104 0.53 -29.95 28.02
N LYS A 105 1.70 -30.37 28.50
CA LYS A 105 2.07 -31.79 28.60
C LYS A 105 1.09 -32.57 29.49
N GLU A 106 0.72 -32.00 30.63
CA GLU A 106 -0.24 -32.60 31.56
C GLU A 106 -1.62 -32.74 30.91
N VAL A 107 -2.10 -31.72 30.20
CA VAL A 107 -3.35 -31.80 29.41
C VAL A 107 -3.30 -32.95 28.43
N TRP A 108 -2.20 -33.08 27.69
CA TRP A 108 -2.03 -34.14 26.71
C TRP A 108 -2.13 -35.53 27.37
N LYS A 109 -1.44 -35.72 28.50
CA LYS A 109 -1.50 -36.96 29.30
C LYS A 109 -2.91 -37.22 29.83
N ASN A 110 -3.62 -36.19 30.28
CA ASN A 110 -4.99 -36.29 30.74
C ASN A 110 -5.90 -36.74 29.60
N ILE A 111 -5.72 -36.23 28.38
CA ILE A 111 -6.49 -36.69 27.20
C ILE A 111 -6.24 -38.17 26.92
N THR A 112 -4.98 -38.60 26.81
CA THR A 112 -4.69 -40.01 26.50
C THR A 112 -5.19 -40.96 27.57
N THR A 113 -5.18 -40.54 28.85
CA THR A 113 -5.65 -41.35 29.98
C THR A 113 -7.18 -41.38 30.07
N LEU A 114 -7.85 -40.22 30.09
CA LEU A 114 -9.29 -40.11 30.30
C LEU A 114 -10.09 -40.76 29.16
N TYR A 115 -9.61 -40.64 27.92
CA TYR A 115 -10.29 -41.14 26.74
C TYR A 115 -9.72 -42.46 26.23
N SER A 116 -8.72 -43.04 26.93
CA SER A 116 -8.03 -44.28 26.53
C SER A 116 -7.49 -44.24 25.08
N ILE A 117 -6.99 -43.08 24.66
CA ILE A 117 -6.44 -42.85 23.32
C ILE A 117 -4.94 -43.12 23.35
N SER A 118 -4.43 -43.90 22.39
CA SER A 118 -2.98 -44.11 22.26
C SER A 118 -2.26 -42.82 21.87
N VAL A 119 -1.02 -42.64 22.33
CA VAL A 119 -0.24 -41.43 22.05
C VAL A 119 -0.08 -41.21 20.53
N ASP A 120 0.18 -42.29 19.79
CA ASP A 120 0.25 -42.29 18.32
C ASP A 120 -1.11 -42.02 17.67
N GLY A 121 -2.17 -42.53 18.29
CA GLY A 121 -3.56 -42.32 17.90
C GLY A 121 -4.00 -40.87 18.03
N LEU A 122 -3.39 -40.06 18.90
CA LEU A 122 -3.72 -38.64 19.03
C LEU A 122 -2.91 -37.78 18.04
N CYS A 123 -1.64 -37.57 18.35
CA CYS A 123 -0.72 -36.77 17.56
C CYS A 123 0.73 -37.06 17.97
N LYS A 124 1.11 -38.28 18.39
CA LYS A 124 2.50 -38.61 18.83
C LYS A 124 3.13 -37.53 19.73
N ASN A 125 2.54 -37.29 20.91
CA ASN A 125 2.86 -36.20 21.86
C ASN A 125 3.98 -35.23 21.42
N TYR A 126 3.63 -34.18 20.67
CA TYR A 126 4.63 -33.24 20.12
C TYR A 126 5.34 -32.40 21.18
N PHE A 127 4.98 -32.54 22.46
CA PHE A 127 5.73 -31.94 23.56
C PHE A 127 6.88 -32.84 24.05
N GLU A 128 7.03 -34.06 23.53
CA GLU A 128 8.03 -35.06 23.98
C GLU A 128 8.71 -35.81 22.81
N PRO A 129 9.80 -35.25 22.24
CA PRO A 129 10.40 -33.95 22.56
C PRO A 129 9.65 -32.79 21.87
N LEU A 130 9.58 -31.65 22.57
CA LEU A 130 9.04 -30.41 22.02
C LEU A 130 10.02 -29.83 21.00
N LYS A 131 9.62 -29.81 19.72
CA LYS A 131 10.36 -29.16 18.64
C LYS A 131 10.34 -27.64 18.82
N SER A 132 11.41 -26.96 18.39
CA SER A 132 11.48 -25.51 18.45
C SER A 132 10.45 -24.84 17.55
N PHE A 133 10.13 -23.57 17.84
CA PHE A 133 9.23 -22.76 17.02
C PHE A 133 9.66 -22.74 15.54
N GLU A 134 10.95 -22.52 15.28
CA GLU A 134 11.50 -22.46 13.92
C GLU A 134 11.45 -23.82 13.20
N GLU A 135 11.62 -24.93 13.89
CA GLU A 135 11.46 -26.25 13.30
C GLU A 135 10.00 -26.52 12.91
N CYS A 136 9.05 -26.18 13.79
CA CYS A 136 7.62 -26.31 13.51
C CYS A 136 7.20 -25.40 12.34
N LYS A 137 7.73 -24.17 12.29
CA LYS A 137 7.50 -23.21 11.21
C LYS A 137 8.00 -23.74 9.87
N LYS A 138 9.24 -24.22 9.79
CA LYS A 138 9.81 -24.77 8.56
C LYS A 138 9.07 -26.02 8.10
N ALA A 139 8.72 -26.92 9.03
CA ALA A 139 7.91 -28.10 8.72
C ALA A 139 6.53 -27.72 8.18
N LYS A 140 5.92 -26.67 8.74
CA LYS A 140 4.67 -26.10 8.21
C LYS A 140 4.85 -25.56 6.79
N GLU A 141 5.83 -24.70 6.55
CA GLU A 141 6.07 -24.10 5.22
C GLU A 141 6.29 -25.19 4.14
N VAL A 142 7.11 -26.20 4.44
CA VAL A 142 7.38 -27.34 3.55
C VAL A 142 6.11 -28.16 3.29
N THR A 143 5.39 -28.56 4.34
CA THR A 143 4.21 -29.42 4.18
C THR A 143 3.02 -28.67 3.58
N ASP A 144 2.88 -27.36 3.85
CA ASP A 144 1.92 -26.49 3.19
C ASP A 144 2.18 -26.42 1.68
N TYR A 145 3.45 -26.24 1.30
CA TYR A 145 3.85 -26.29 -0.11
C TYR A 145 3.43 -27.60 -0.77
N CYS A 146 3.72 -28.73 -0.14
CA CYS A 146 3.40 -30.04 -0.69
C CYS A 146 1.90 -30.27 -0.90
N VAL A 147 1.07 -29.88 0.08
CA VAL A 147 -0.39 -29.99 -0.03
C VAL A 147 -0.92 -29.03 -1.10
N ASN A 148 -0.42 -27.79 -1.12
CA ASN A 148 -0.86 -26.79 -2.09
C ASN A 148 -0.45 -27.16 -3.51
N TYR A 149 0.72 -27.77 -3.71
CA TYR A 149 1.14 -28.25 -5.03
C TYR A 149 0.15 -29.29 -5.58
N GLU A 150 -0.21 -30.29 -4.79
CA GLU A 150 -1.21 -31.31 -5.18
C GLU A 150 -2.57 -30.66 -5.51
N PHE A 151 -3.01 -29.71 -4.68
CA PHE A 151 -4.23 -28.93 -4.89
C PHE A 151 -4.19 -28.12 -6.20
N ILE A 152 -3.10 -27.40 -6.46
CA ILE A 152 -2.92 -26.61 -7.68
C ILE A 152 -2.89 -27.52 -8.90
N LYS A 153 -2.19 -28.65 -8.82
CA LYS A 153 -2.12 -29.64 -9.90
C LYS A 153 -3.52 -30.16 -10.27
N ASP A 154 -4.34 -30.53 -9.28
CA ASP A 154 -5.73 -30.95 -9.51
C ASP A 154 -6.56 -29.82 -10.16
N LYS A 155 -6.44 -28.60 -9.64
CA LYS A 155 -7.15 -27.42 -10.17
C LYS A 155 -6.77 -27.13 -11.61
N LEU A 156 -5.47 -27.13 -11.94
CA LEU A 156 -5.00 -26.89 -13.31
C LEU A 156 -5.46 -27.98 -14.28
N GLY A 157 -5.75 -29.19 -13.81
CA GLY A 157 -6.35 -30.26 -14.61
C GLY A 157 -7.78 -30.00 -15.08
N LYS A 158 -8.52 -29.07 -14.46
CA LYS A 158 -9.93 -28.77 -14.77
C LYS A 158 -10.06 -27.75 -15.90
N SER A 159 -10.94 -27.96 -16.86
CA SER A 159 -11.02 -27.12 -18.08
C SER A 159 -11.32 -25.63 -17.82
N ASN A 160 -12.09 -25.32 -16.78
CA ASN A 160 -12.53 -23.96 -16.44
C ASN A 160 -11.59 -23.18 -15.50
N GLU A 161 -10.49 -23.78 -15.04
CA GLU A 161 -9.56 -23.16 -14.11
C GLU A 161 -8.39 -22.52 -14.87
N ASN A 162 -7.98 -21.31 -14.45
CA ASN A 162 -6.81 -20.60 -14.97
C ASN A 162 -5.62 -20.64 -13.99
N CYS A 163 -4.42 -20.33 -14.48
CA CYS A 163 -3.22 -20.32 -13.64
C CYS A 163 -2.96 -18.98 -12.94
N ALA A 164 -3.70 -17.92 -13.28
CA ALA A 164 -3.43 -16.56 -12.79
C ALA A 164 -3.33 -16.48 -11.26
N ARG A 165 -4.22 -17.18 -10.55
CA ARG A 165 -4.21 -17.19 -9.08
C ARG A 165 -3.07 -18.01 -8.46
N PHE A 166 -2.51 -18.97 -9.18
CA PHE A 166 -1.47 -19.88 -8.69
C PHE A 166 -0.06 -19.46 -9.11
N TYR A 167 0.06 -18.66 -10.17
CA TYR A 167 1.31 -18.34 -10.82
C TYR A 167 2.35 -17.75 -9.86
N TYR A 168 1.99 -16.70 -9.12
CA TYR A 168 2.89 -16.10 -8.13
C TYR A 168 3.23 -17.03 -6.99
N TYR A 169 2.26 -17.83 -6.51
CA TYR A 169 2.53 -18.82 -5.46
C TYR A 169 3.60 -19.82 -5.89
N LEU A 170 3.53 -20.33 -7.12
CA LEU A 170 4.53 -21.27 -7.67
C LEU A 170 5.91 -20.62 -7.80
N ILE A 171 5.97 -19.36 -8.25
CA ILE A 171 7.23 -18.61 -8.37
C ILE A 171 7.84 -18.36 -6.98
N GLU A 172 7.07 -17.82 -6.04
CA GLU A 172 7.54 -17.47 -4.69
C GLU A 172 8.06 -18.70 -3.93
N ASN A 173 7.49 -19.89 -4.18
CA ASN A 173 7.90 -21.13 -3.53
C ASN A 173 8.98 -21.91 -4.31
N SER A 174 9.51 -21.37 -5.41
CA SER A 174 10.58 -22.04 -6.17
C SER A 174 11.86 -22.18 -5.34
N ASP A 175 12.24 -21.14 -4.62
CA ASP A 175 13.38 -21.15 -3.71
C ASP A 175 13.21 -22.14 -2.55
N LEU A 176 12.01 -22.19 -1.96
CA LEU A 176 11.67 -23.13 -0.89
C LEU A 176 11.80 -24.57 -1.41
N TYR A 177 11.33 -24.82 -2.63
CA TYR A 177 11.45 -26.12 -3.27
C TYR A 177 12.91 -26.51 -3.48
N GLU A 178 13.69 -25.69 -4.18
CA GLU A 178 15.08 -25.99 -4.53
C GLU A 178 15.95 -26.20 -3.29
N LYS A 179 15.79 -25.36 -2.25
CA LYS A 179 16.63 -25.39 -1.05
C LYS A 179 16.23 -26.49 -0.06
N THR A 180 14.95 -26.83 0.03
CA THR A 180 14.42 -27.66 1.12
C THR A 180 13.53 -28.81 0.65
N VAL A 181 12.47 -28.55 -0.12
CA VAL A 181 11.46 -29.59 -0.45
C VAL A 181 12.04 -30.67 -1.36
N SER A 182 12.92 -30.30 -2.30
CA SER A 182 13.63 -31.23 -3.19
C SER A 182 14.43 -32.32 -2.45
N LYS A 183 14.73 -32.09 -1.16
CA LYS A 183 15.47 -33.01 -0.29
C LYS A 183 14.56 -33.91 0.55
N CYS A 184 13.24 -33.89 0.33
CA CYS A 184 12.27 -34.70 1.06
C CYS A 184 12.30 -36.21 0.69
N GLN A 185 13.46 -36.79 0.38
CA GLN A 185 13.58 -38.23 0.15
C GLN A 185 13.85 -38.96 1.47
N GLY A 186 12.84 -39.64 2.01
CA GLY A 186 12.95 -40.61 3.11
C GLY A 186 13.19 -40.05 4.53
N SER A 187 13.92 -38.94 4.69
CA SER A 187 14.27 -38.41 6.02
C SER A 187 14.56 -36.91 6.07
N GLY A 188 14.03 -36.10 5.15
CA GLY A 188 14.22 -34.65 5.19
C GLY A 188 13.69 -34.07 6.51
N GLN A 189 14.52 -33.30 7.22
CA GLN A 189 14.30 -32.84 8.61
C GLN A 189 12.92 -32.19 8.84
N TYR A 190 12.35 -31.56 7.80
CA TYR A 190 11.10 -30.79 7.86
C TYR A 190 9.96 -31.41 7.05
N CYS A 191 10.18 -32.56 6.42
CA CYS A 191 9.25 -33.13 5.43
C CYS A 191 8.10 -33.95 6.04
N LEU A 192 8.19 -34.29 7.33
CA LEU A 192 7.26 -35.20 8.00
C LEU A 192 7.08 -36.49 7.17
N ARG A 193 5.86 -36.78 6.71
CA ARG A 193 5.53 -37.94 5.84
C ARG A 193 5.34 -37.57 4.37
N PHE A 194 5.76 -36.39 3.94
CA PHE A 194 5.63 -35.91 2.56
C PHE A 194 6.84 -36.33 1.71
N ASN A 195 7.14 -37.63 1.69
CA ASN A 195 8.33 -38.13 1.00
C ASN A 195 8.27 -37.90 -0.52
N ASP A 196 7.11 -38.04 -1.15
CA ASP A 196 6.98 -37.87 -2.61
C ASP A 196 7.10 -36.42 -3.09
N CYS A 197 7.04 -35.47 -2.15
CA CYS A 197 7.05 -34.04 -2.44
C CYS A 197 8.38 -33.55 -3.03
N HIS A 198 9.46 -34.34 -2.91
CA HIS A 198 10.72 -34.03 -3.59
C HIS A 198 10.60 -33.93 -5.12
N ASN A 199 9.55 -34.51 -5.72
CA ASN A 199 9.28 -34.44 -7.16
C ASN A 199 8.36 -33.28 -7.55
N TYR A 200 7.94 -32.44 -6.59
CA TYR A 200 6.95 -31.39 -6.83
C TYR A 200 7.64 -30.12 -7.31
N ASP A 201 8.40 -30.19 -8.40
CA ASP A 201 9.07 -29.00 -8.94
C ASP A 201 8.00 -28.00 -9.45
N PRO A 202 7.99 -26.74 -8.97
CA PRO A 202 7.06 -25.73 -9.44
C PRO A 202 7.18 -25.48 -10.95
N LYS A 203 8.37 -25.69 -11.55
CA LYS A 203 8.59 -25.56 -13.01
C LYS A 203 7.65 -26.47 -13.80
N LEU A 204 7.36 -27.68 -13.29
CA LEU A 204 6.45 -28.62 -13.96
C LEU A 204 5.02 -28.06 -14.07
N LEU A 205 4.55 -27.31 -13.08
CA LEU A 205 3.24 -26.65 -13.14
C LEU A 205 3.30 -25.33 -13.90
N LEU A 206 4.38 -24.57 -13.77
CA LEU A 206 4.60 -23.33 -14.54
C LEU A 206 4.70 -23.57 -16.05
N ASP A 207 5.20 -24.74 -16.46
CA ASP A 207 5.30 -25.16 -17.86
C ASP A 207 3.97 -25.64 -18.45
N ASN A 208 2.91 -25.74 -17.66
CA ASN A 208 1.56 -25.98 -18.15
C ASN A 208 1.10 -24.85 -19.10
N ASP A 209 0.38 -25.18 -20.15
CA ASP A 209 -0.07 -24.20 -21.17
C ASP A 209 -0.86 -23.04 -20.56
N LYS A 210 -1.68 -23.29 -19.53
CA LYS A 210 -2.44 -22.26 -18.83
C LYS A 210 -1.52 -21.29 -18.09
N CYS A 211 -0.46 -21.80 -17.48
CA CYS A 211 0.54 -20.99 -16.78
C CYS A 211 1.45 -20.23 -17.75
N LYS A 212 1.79 -20.83 -18.90
CA LYS A 212 2.47 -20.13 -19.99
C LYS A 212 1.65 -18.96 -20.55
N GLN A 213 0.33 -19.13 -20.69
CA GLN A 213 -0.56 -18.03 -21.06
C GLN A 213 -0.58 -16.93 -20.00
N THR A 214 -0.70 -17.30 -18.71
CA THR A 214 -0.60 -16.33 -17.60
C THR A 214 0.73 -15.57 -17.63
N LYS A 215 1.86 -16.26 -17.83
CA LYS A 215 3.18 -15.62 -17.95
C LYS A 215 3.21 -14.57 -19.05
N LYS A 216 2.72 -14.89 -20.25
CA LYS A 216 2.63 -13.92 -21.37
C LYS A 216 1.78 -12.71 -21.01
N ASN A 217 0.65 -12.93 -20.34
CA ASN A 217 -0.23 -11.84 -19.91
C ASN A 217 0.48 -10.95 -18.88
N GLU A 218 1.17 -11.52 -17.89
CA GLU A 218 1.95 -10.75 -16.91
C GLU A 218 3.09 -9.97 -17.55
N GLU A 219 3.84 -10.58 -18.48
CA GLU A 219 4.89 -9.89 -19.24
C GLU A 219 4.33 -8.71 -20.06
N SER A 220 3.14 -8.88 -20.66
CA SER A 220 2.48 -7.79 -21.39
C SER A 220 2.01 -6.66 -20.46
N LEU A 221 1.52 -6.99 -19.26
CA LEU A 221 1.10 -6.01 -18.25
C LEU A 221 2.28 -5.23 -17.68
N ILE A 222 3.44 -5.88 -17.52
CA ILE A 222 4.67 -5.22 -17.09
C ILE A 222 5.11 -4.21 -18.15
N LYS A 223 5.17 -4.61 -19.42
CA LYS A 223 5.50 -3.70 -20.54
C LYS A 223 4.55 -2.50 -20.60
N LEU A 224 3.23 -2.75 -20.51
CA LEU A 224 2.23 -1.68 -20.46
C LEU A 224 2.44 -0.70 -19.30
N LYS A 225 2.87 -1.18 -18.13
CA LYS A 225 3.18 -0.31 -16.99
C LYS A 225 4.47 0.47 -17.20
N GLU A 226 5.50 -0.15 -17.76
CA GLU A 226 6.76 0.52 -18.11
C GLU A 226 6.49 1.63 -19.14
N ASP A 227 5.71 1.33 -20.17
CA ASP A 227 5.28 2.30 -21.19
C ASP A 227 4.43 3.41 -20.56
N ALA A 228 3.49 3.08 -19.67
CA ALA A 228 2.65 4.08 -18.99
C ALA A 228 3.43 4.97 -18.00
N VAL A 229 4.52 4.49 -17.40
CA VAL A 229 5.43 5.32 -16.59
C VAL A 229 6.24 6.27 -17.46
N ASN A 230 6.53 5.89 -18.71
CA ASN A 230 7.14 6.78 -19.70
C ASN A 230 6.15 7.82 -20.27
N PHE A 231 4.84 7.62 -20.11
CA PHE A 231 3.83 8.64 -20.41
C PHE A 231 3.63 9.57 -19.22
N HIS A 232 3.89 10.87 -19.42
CA HIS A 232 3.47 11.90 -18.44
C HIS A 232 1.97 12.15 -18.61
N PRO A 233 1.11 11.77 -17.64
CA PRO A 233 -0.31 12.00 -17.77
C PRO A 233 -0.57 13.50 -17.75
N CYS A 234 -1.15 14.00 -18.84
CA CYS A 234 -1.54 15.39 -18.99
C CYS A 234 -2.66 15.74 -17.98
N PRO A 235 -2.44 16.71 -17.08
CA PRO A 235 -3.44 17.10 -16.10
C PRO A 235 -4.78 17.49 -16.77
N ILE A 236 -5.89 17.08 -16.17
CA ILE A 236 -7.23 17.45 -16.65
C ILE A 236 -7.36 18.97 -16.60
N GLY A 237 -7.62 19.60 -17.76
CA GLY A 237 -7.69 21.05 -17.92
C GLY A 237 -6.42 21.71 -18.50
N SER A 238 -5.38 20.93 -18.82
CA SER A 238 -4.20 21.41 -19.53
C SER A 238 -4.17 20.94 -20.99
N ILE A 239 -3.61 21.78 -21.87
CA ILE A 239 -3.37 21.43 -23.28
C ILE A 239 -1.99 20.76 -23.33
N CYS A 240 -1.97 19.48 -23.68
CA CYS A 240 -0.75 18.71 -23.82
C CYS A 240 -0.14 19.08 -25.17
N ILE A 241 1.07 19.63 -25.15
CA ILE A 241 1.78 20.07 -26.34
C ILE A 241 3.03 19.21 -26.43
N ASP A 242 3.31 18.69 -27.64
CA ASP A 242 4.52 17.91 -27.92
C ASP A 242 5.77 18.74 -27.55
N ASP A 243 6.76 18.12 -26.89
CA ASP A 243 7.99 18.79 -26.46
C ASP A 243 8.71 19.47 -27.64
N ASP A 244 8.59 18.91 -28.86
CA ASP A 244 9.14 19.51 -30.09
C ASP A 244 8.45 20.84 -30.47
N TYR A 245 7.17 21.00 -30.14
CA TYR A 245 6.45 22.26 -30.35
C TYR A 245 6.85 23.31 -29.29
N ILE A 246 7.07 22.90 -28.04
CA ILE A 246 7.54 23.82 -26.98
C ILE A 246 8.90 24.40 -27.36
N TYR A 247 9.83 23.58 -27.84
CA TYR A 247 11.17 24.02 -28.23
C TYR A 247 11.19 24.95 -29.47
N ARG A 248 10.17 24.84 -30.33
CA ARG A 248 9.96 25.73 -31.49
C ARG A 248 9.31 27.07 -31.13
N SER A 249 8.68 27.19 -29.96
CA SER A 249 8.03 28.44 -29.52
C SER A 249 8.99 29.34 -28.74
N ILE A 250 9.15 30.60 -29.16
CA ILE A 250 9.93 31.59 -28.40
C ILE A 250 9.06 32.06 -27.23
N THR A 251 9.45 31.70 -26.00
CA THR A 251 8.76 32.11 -24.76
C THR A 251 9.60 33.10 -23.97
N PHE A 252 9.00 33.81 -23.02
CA PHE A 252 9.65 34.88 -22.24
C PHE A 252 10.87 34.41 -21.40
N SER A 253 11.00 33.09 -21.18
CA SER A 253 12.12 32.44 -20.48
C SER A 253 13.27 32.05 -21.40
N ASP A 254 13.16 32.30 -22.70
CA ASP A 254 14.19 31.96 -23.68
C ASP A 254 15.35 32.96 -23.59
N TYR A 255 16.58 32.45 -23.47
CA TYR A 255 17.79 33.28 -23.44
C TYR A 255 17.95 34.13 -24.72
N ARG A 256 17.33 33.69 -25.83
CA ARG A 256 17.24 34.47 -27.09
C ARG A 256 16.45 35.77 -26.92
N PHE A 257 15.46 35.81 -26.02
CA PHE A 257 14.68 37.01 -25.72
C PHE A 257 15.52 38.08 -25.01
N ILE A 258 16.43 37.67 -24.13
CA ILE A 258 17.39 38.56 -23.47
C ILE A 258 18.30 39.22 -24.51
N SER A 259 18.79 38.45 -25.49
CA SER A 259 19.60 38.99 -26.60
C SER A 259 18.83 40.03 -27.43
N LEU A 260 17.53 39.81 -27.69
CA LEU A 260 16.70 40.77 -28.43
C LEU A 260 16.47 42.08 -27.66
N ILE A 261 16.26 42.02 -26.33
CA ILE A 261 16.15 43.22 -25.50
C ILE A 261 17.44 44.02 -25.55
N VAL A 262 18.59 43.37 -25.37
CA VAL A 262 19.89 44.06 -25.39
C VAL A 262 20.15 44.75 -26.74
N LEU A 263 19.84 44.08 -27.85
CA LEU A 263 19.96 44.66 -29.19
C LEU A 263 19.03 45.86 -29.38
N SER A 264 17.77 45.78 -28.92
CA SER A 264 16.82 46.88 -29.03
C SER A 264 17.25 48.13 -28.24
N VAL A 265 17.80 47.95 -27.04
CA VAL A 265 18.34 49.06 -26.24
C VAL A 265 19.58 49.65 -26.91
N TRP A 266 20.43 48.82 -27.51
CA TRP A 266 21.61 49.25 -28.24
C TRP A 266 21.25 50.11 -29.46
N GLU A 267 20.24 49.71 -30.22
CA GLU A 267 19.74 50.47 -31.37
C GLU A 267 19.19 51.84 -30.97
N VAL A 268 18.48 51.93 -29.84
CA VAL A 268 17.97 53.22 -29.34
C VAL A 268 19.11 54.14 -28.91
N ILE A 269 20.12 53.61 -28.22
CA ILE A 269 21.28 54.39 -27.79
C ILE A 269 22.06 54.92 -29.00
N LEU A 270 22.30 54.06 -30.00
CA LEU A 270 22.96 54.48 -31.24
C LEU A 270 22.14 55.56 -31.95
N SER A 271 20.82 55.38 -32.04
CA SER A 271 19.92 56.35 -32.66
C SER A 271 19.98 57.72 -31.97
N LEU A 272 19.98 57.75 -30.62
CA LEU A 272 20.13 58.99 -29.84
C LEU A 272 21.50 59.64 -30.03
N PHE A 273 22.57 58.84 -30.10
CA PHE A 273 23.92 59.35 -30.37
C PHE A 273 24.02 60.01 -31.76
N PHE A 274 23.41 59.39 -32.78
CA PHE A 274 23.34 59.98 -34.12
C PHE A 274 22.54 61.28 -34.12
N ILE A 275 21.36 61.34 -33.47
CA ILE A 275 20.57 62.57 -33.40
C ILE A 275 21.32 63.68 -32.64
N TYR A 276 21.99 63.36 -31.53
CA TYR A 276 22.78 64.31 -30.75
C TYR A 276 23.95 64.89 -31.56
N LYS A 277 24.67 64.06 -32.33
CA LYS A 277 25.83 64.49 -33.11
C LYS A 277 25.45 65.31 -34.36
N PHE A 278 24.31 65.01 -34.99
CA PHE A 278 23.95 65.58 -36.29
C PHE A 278 22.84 66.66 -36.22
N THR A 279 22.28 66.95 -35.04
CA THR A 279 21.25 68.00 -34.90
C THR A 279 21.79 69.17 -34.06
N PRO A 280 21.81 70.42 -34.57
CA PRO A 280 22.44 71.57 -33.90
C PRO A 280 21.53 72.15 -32.81
N PHE A 281 21.15 71.34 -31.80
CA PHE A 281 20.24 71.76 -30.73
C PHE A 281 20.87 72.71 -29.69
N GLY A 282 22.18 72.93 -29.72
CA GLY A 282 22.87 73.88 -28.83
C GLY A 282 22.42 75.33 -29.00
N SER A 283 22.10 75.77 -30.23
CA SER A 283 21.61 77.13 -30.50
C SER A 283 20.12 77.30 -30.13
N PHE A 284 19.33 76.24 -30.27
CA PHE A 284 17.88 76.27 -30.07
C PHE A 284 17.50 76.39 -28.58
N ILE A 285 18.21 75.68 -27.70
CA ILE A 285 17.98 75.74 -26.25
C ILE A 285 18.33 77.13 -25.67
N ASN A 286 19.39 77.76 -26.18
CA ASN A 286 19.79 79.10 -25.72
C ASN A 286 18.76 80.18 -26.13
N ASN A 287 18.10 80.01 -27.27
CA ASN A 287 17.02 80.90 -27.72
C ASN A 287 15.74 80.77 -26.88
N ILE A 288 15.43 79.57 -26.37
CA ILE A 288 14.28 79.34 -25.48
C ILE A 288 14.50 79.99 -24.11
N LEU A 289 15.71 79.88 -23.55
CA LEU A 289 16.04 80.53 -22.27
C LEU A 289 16.01 82.07 -22.36
N ARG A 290 16.49 82.64 -23.48
CA ARG A 290 16.44 84.10 -23.70
C ARG A 290 15.00 84.63 -23.83
N ARG A 291 14.07 83.86 -24.42
CA ARG A 291 12.65 84.22 -24.54
C ARG A 291 11.91 84.29 -23.19
N LYS A 292 12.38 83.58 -22.16
CA LYS A 292 11.74 83.53 -20.85
C LYS A 292 12.01 84.78 -19.98
N ASN A 293 13.10 85.53 -20.24
CA ASN A 293 13.42 86.76 -19.51
C ASN A 293 12.61 87.98 -19.98
N ILE A 294 12.19 88.05 -21.25
CA ILE A 294 11.43 89.19 -21.80
C ILE A 294 9.97 89.18 -21.29
N ASN A 295 9.38 87.99 -21.08
CA ASN A 295 7.98 87.88 -20.62
C ASN A 295 7.79 88.19 -19.11
N ARG A 296 8.85 88.38 -18.33
CA ARG A 296 8.74 88.63 -16.88
C ARG A 296 8.61 90.12 -16.53
N GLU A 297 8.99 91.03 -17.43
CA GLU A 297 8.83 92.48 -17.23
C GLU A 297 7.44 92.98 -17.62
N ASN A 298 6.78 92.38 -18.61
CA ASN A 298 5.47 92.86 -19.10
C ASN A 298 4.24 92.50 -18.22
N ILE A 299 4.38 91.62 -17.21
CA ILE A 299 3.23 91.14 -16.40
C ILE A 299 3.00 92.01 -15.14
N ARG A 300 3.80 93.06 -14.91
CA ARG A 300 3.68 93.89 -13.70
C ARG A 300 3.00 95.25 -13.93
N GLU A 301 2.58 95.56 -15.16
CA GLU A 301 2.05 96.88 -15.56
C GLU A 301 0.56 96.90 -15.99
N GLU A 302 -0.12 95.74 -16.13
CA GLU A 302 -1.57 95.64 -16.37
C GLU A 302 -2.30 95.34 -15.02
N GLU A 303 -2.69 96.35 -14.23
CA GLU A 303 -3.95 97.10 -14.36
C GLU A 303 -5.15 96.29 -13.79
N PHE A 304 -5.48 96.36 -12.49
CA PHE A 304 -6.22 97.43 -11.81
C PHE A 304 -7.57 97.87 -12.41
N HIS A 305 -8.06 97.24 -13.48
CA HIS A 305 -9.39 97.53 -14.03
C HIS A 305 -10.18 96.24 -14.33
N GLU A 306 -11.05 95.82 -13.40
CA GLU A 306 -12.41 95.33 -13.67
C GLU A 306 -13.04 94.78 -12.37
N LEU A 307 -13.83 95.64 -11.74
CA LEU A 307 -14.65 95.43 -10.55
C LEU A 307 -16.06 95.93 -10.91
N LEU A 308 -17.11 95.14 -10.58
CA LEU A 308 -18.53 95.49 -10.35
C LEU A 308 -19.57 95.36 -11.51
N GLU A 309 -20.58 94.48 -11.27
CA GLU A 309 -22.08 94.63 -11.30
C GLU A 309 -22.74 93.23 -11.56
N SER A 310 -23.51 92.52 -10.70
CA SER A 310 -24.73 92.78 -9.85
C SER A 310 -25.98 93.13 -10.68
N ASP A 311 -27.23 92.66 -10.51
CA ASP A 311 -27.97 91.64 -9.70
C ASP A 311 -29.43 91.55 -10.26
N SER A 312 -30.22 90.50 -9.94
CA SER A 312 -31.59 90.59 -9.35
C SER A 312 -32.49 89.34 -9.54
N GLU A 313 -33.15 88.95 -8.44
CA GLU A 313 -34.06 87.80 -8.19
C GLU A 313 -35.56 88.12 -8.45
N ASP A 314 -36.45 87.11 -8.64
CA ASP A 314 -37.46 86.65 -7.63
C ASP A 314 -38.49 85.57 -8.13
N ALA A 315 -39.11 84.84 -7.18
CA ALA A 315 -39.77 83.50 -7.18
C ALA A 315 -41.30 83.42 -7.61
N PRO A 316 -42.22 82.43 -7.30
CA PRO A 316 -42.19 81.19 -6.44
C PRO A 316 -43.05 79.89 -6.75
N ILE A 317 -42.66 78.74 -6.14
CA ILE A 317 -43.39 77.60 -5.44
C ILE A 317 -44.49 76.70 -6.13
N LYS A 318 -44.35 75.33 -6.03
CA LYS A 318 -45.33 74.36 -5.41
C LYS A 318 -44.88 72.87 -5.29
N PHE A 319 -45.24 72.26 -4.15
CA PHE A 319 -44.98 70.92 -3.60
C PHE A 319 -45.92 69.79 -4.12
N ASN A 320 -45.46 68.52 -4.21
CA ASN A 320 -45.91 67.40 -3.32
C ASN A 320 -45.40 65.98 -3.67
N ASN A 321 -44.93 65.31 -2.60
CA ASN A 321 -45.04 63.89 -2.17
C ASN A 321 -44.30 62.70 -2.82
N ARG A 322 -43.55 62.05 -1.92
CA ARG A 322 -42.78 60.79 -1.97
C ARG A 322 -43.65 59.58 -1.58
N GLU A 323 -43.21 58.35 -1.87
CA GLU A 323 -42.81 57.38 -0.83
C GLU A 323 -42.08 56.14 -1.38
N TYR A 324 -41.02 55.71 -0.69
CA TYR A 324 -40.27 54.47 -0.88
C TYR A 324 -40.58 53.51 0.28
N ARG A 325 -40.49 52.19 0.07
CA ARG A 325 -40.40 51.20 1.16
C ARG A 325 -39.23 50.24 0.93
N ILE A 326 -38.32 50.23 1.89
CA ILE A 326 -37.21 49.28 2.06
C ILE A 326 -37.53 48.48 3.33
N THR A 327 -37.36 47.16 3.30
CA THR A 327 -37.40 46.29 4.49
C THR A 327 -36.12 45.48 4.58
N TYR A 328 -35.41 45.61 5.70
CA TYR A 328 -34.32 44.77 6.15
C TYR A 328 -34.89 43.60 6.98
N ASN A 329 -34.27 42.42 6.90
CA ASN A 329 -34.35 41.41 7.94
C ASN A 329 -32.93 40.97 8.32
N HIS A 330 -32.64 41.05 9.61
CA HIS A 330 -31.56 40.40 10.31
C HIS A 330 -32.19 39.24 11.10
N ASP A 331 -31.56 38.07 11.04
CA ASP A 331 -31.45 37.10 12.13
C ASP A 331 -30.07 36.43 12.01
#